data_AF-A0A1H3P158-F1
#
_entry.id   AF-A0A1H3P158-F1
#
_cell.length_a   1.000
_cell.length_b   1.000
_cell.length_c   1.000
_cell.angle_alpha   90.00
_cell.angle_beta   90.00
_cell.angle_gamma   90.00
#
_symmetry.space_group_name_H-M   'P 1'
#
loop_
_entity.id
_entity.type
_entity.pdbx_description
1 polymer ?
#
loop_
_entity_poly.entity_id
_entity_poly.type
_entity_poly.pdbx_seq_one_letter_code
_entity_poly.pdbx_strand_id
1 'polypeptide(L)'
;MDLRHAIEEYIVKKVKGKEEKEQVTKLLLGELDPYLKEEQVHYNISLESLQARKEYRPSIVDAFYELLKKTRNNKEYTQKRIVSFSEYLQKKYKIELELGKVFERETLNPYERLVDLLKTLNKGMTKSELMDHYSISRKPLESDINQLVMGTKILGQEVKIRDIQKEQNKITYQSTIHPIFLPLNMTEVYYLIMGLKSLSKDQRNIASKTYDDLANKIYCQLSDYARNKIDMKGRELGIRFPYVDEFDTYNGSKDEEKMIIDKKRDAILYLWKAGVKCTIHMNNDDMEIIKDCYIDYDIAKGDIFVKDSLYGTRIRKLDINEVLRIDYDYI
;
A
#
# COMPACT_ATOMS: atom_id res chain seq x y z
N MET A 1 17.07 37.01 19.25
CA MET A 1 17.89 35.76 19.29
C MET A 1 17.66 34.98 18.01
N ASP A 2 18.67 34.33 17.44
CA ASP A 2 18.59 33.65 16.14
C ASP A 2 18.67 32.11 16.26
N LEU A 3 18.49 31.41 15.13
CA LEU A 3 18.54 29.96 15.05
C LEU A 3 19.89 29.39 15.47
N ARG A 4 21.01 30.03 15.10
CA ARG A 4 22.35 29.59 15.51
C ARG A 4 22.53 29.61 17.02
N HIS A 5 22.16 30.71 17.67
CA HIS A 5 22.21 30.82 19.12
C HIS A 5 21.34 29.77 19.78
N ALA A 6 20.16 29.45 19.21
CA ALA A 6 19.31 28.38 19.72
C ALA A 6 19.98 26.99 19.63
N ILE A 7 20.70 26.71 18.54
CA ILE A 7 21.46 25.46 18.35
C ILE A 7 22.62 25.37 19.34
N GLU A 8 23.43 26.42 19.43
CA GLU A 8 24.58 26.48 20.34
C GLU A 8 24.12 26.29 21.80
N GLU A 9 23.03 26.95 22.18
CA GLU A 9 22.46 26.80 23.50
C GLU A 9 21.91 25.39 23.77
N TYR A 10 21.24 24.78 22.79
CA TYR A 10 20.77 23.40 22.88
C TYR A 10 21.93 22.44 23.14
N ILE A 11 23.02 22.55 22.37
CA ILE A 11 24.21 21.71 22.51
C ILE A 11 24.81 21.85 23.90
N VAL A 12 24.93 23.08 24.42
CA VAL A 12 25.51 23.31 25.75
C VAL A 12 24.62 22.77 26.87
N LYS A 13 23.32 23.05 26.81
CA LYS A 13 22.38 22.83 27.93
C LYS A 13 21.70 21.46 27.94
N LYS A 14 21.55 20.80 26.78
CA LYS A 14 20.75 19.57 26.67
C LYS A 14 21.54 18.34 26.27
N VAL A 15 22.60 18.51 25.48
CA VAL A 15 23.43 17.38 25.05
C VAL A 15 24.44 17.04 26.14
N LYS A 16 24.50 15.77 26.54
CA LYS A 16 25.41 15.26 27.58
C LYS A 16 26.49 14.38 26.95
N GLY A 17 27.68 14.38 27.55
CA GLY A 17 28.83 13.63 27.04
C GLY A 17 29.60 14.43 25.98
N LYS A 18 30.93 14.31 26.00
CA LYS A 18 31.82 15.06 25.11
C LYS A 18 31.66 14.62 23.65
N GLU A 19 31.68 13.32 23.42
CA GLU A 19 31.55 12.73 22.08
C GLU A 19 30.20 13.08 21.43
N GLU A 20 29.09 12.96 22.18
CA GLU A 20 27.78 13.33 21.65
C GLU A 20 27.66 14.83 21.35
N LYS A 21 28.27 15.71 22.16
CA LYS A 21 28.34 17.15 21.86
C LYS A 21 29.07 17.42 20.55
N GLU A 22 30.20 16.75 20.31
CA GLU A 22 30.95 16.89 19.06
C GLU A 22 30.11 16.44 17.86
N GLN A 23 29.43 15.29 17.98
CA GLN A 23 28.57 14.75 16.93
C GLN A 23 27.36 15.66 16.62
N VAL A 24 26.67 16.16 17.64
CA VAL A 24 25.53 17.08 17.45
C VAL A 24 25.99 18.43 16.91
N THR A 25 27.15 18.93 17.35
CA THR A 25 27.75 20.17 16.81
C THR A 25 28.06 20.02 15.32
N LYS A 26 28.73 18.92 14.95
CA LYS A 26 29.04 18.62 13.55
C LYS A 26 27.76 18.56 12.71
N LEU A 27 26.73 17.88 13.21
CA LEU A 27 25.45 17.74 12.51
C LEU A 27 24.72 19.09 12.34
N LEU A 28 24.45 19.80 13.44
CA LEU A 28 23.55 20.96 13.44
C LEU A 28 24.21 22.28 13.10
N LEU A 29 25.54 22.42 13.26
CA LEU A 29 26.27 23.65 12.89
C LEU A 29 27.19 23.44 11.69
N GLY A 30 27.69 22.23 11.47
CA GLY A 30 28.57 21.91 10.34
C GLY A 30 27.82 21.46 9.09
N GLU A 31 26.99 20.43 9.21
CA GLU A 31 26.40 19.73 8.06
C GLU A 31 25.04 20.31 7.63
N LEU A 32 24.31 21.00 8.50
CA LEU A 32 23.00 21.58 8.18
C LEU A 32 23.06 22.87 7.33
N ASP A 33 24.15 23.65 7.43
CA ASP A 33 24.28 24.98 6.80
C ASP A 33 24.07 24.98 5.27
N PRO A 34 24.65 24.02 4.51
CA PRO A 34 24.49 24.00 3.06
C PRO A 34 23.01 23.83 2.65
N TYR A 35 22.26 22.99 3.36
CA TYR A 35 20.86 22.71 3.07
C TYR A 35 19.95 23.88 3.45
N LEU A 36 20.25 24.58 4.55
CA LEU A 36 19.53 25.83 4.87
C LEU A 36 19.71 26.86 3.75
N LYS A 37 20.94 27.00 3.22
CA LYS A 37 21.23 27.94 2.12
C LYS A 37 20.52 27.57 0.81
N GLU A 38 20.44 26.29 0.48
CA GLU A 38 19.66 25.80 -0.67
C GLU A 38 18.18 26.20 -0.55
N GLU A 39 17.65 26.14 0.67
CA GLU A 39 16.28 26.55 1.01
C GLU A 39 16.13 28.06 1.30
N GLN A 40 17.13 28.87 0.96
CA GLN A 40 17.15 30.33 1.17
C GLN A 40 16.95 30.76 2.64
N VAL A 41 17.26 29.87 3.58
CA VAL A 41 17.28 30.11 5.02
C VAL A 41 18.72 30.26 5.50
N HIS A 42 18.91 31.07 6.54
CA HIS A 42 20.20 31.29 7.14
C HIS A 42 20.12 31.13 8.65
N TYR A 43 21.24 30.74 9.26
CA TYR A 43 21.38 30.62 10.70
C TYR A 43 21.05 31.89 11.51
N ASN A 44 21.20 33.06 10.90
CA ASN A 44 20.88 34.34 11.51
C ASN A 44 19.38 34.68 11.46
N ILE A 45 18.53 33.78 10.95
CA ILE A 45 17.09 33.96 11.00
C ILE A 45 16.64 34.11 12.46
N SER A 46 15.86 35.17 12.72
CA SER A 46 15.39 35.44 14.07
C SER A 46 14.36 34.39 14.51
N LEU A 47 14.40 34.00 15.79
CA LEU A 47 13.41 33.08 16.34
C LEU A 47 12.00 33.71 16.35
N GLU A 48 11.91 35.03 16.44
CA GLU A 48 10.66 35.78 16.31
C GLU A 48 10.06 35.62 14.90
N SER A 49 10.89 35.65 13.87
CA SER A 49 10.48 35.35 12.49
C SER A 49 9.97 33.92 12.38
N LEU A 50 10.63 32.94 12.99
CA LEU A 50 10.16 31.55 13.00
C LEU A 50 8.85 31.35 13.78
N GLN A 51 8.64 32.13 14.84
CA GLN A 51 7.39 32.13 15.61
C GLN A 51 6.24 32.76 14.82
N ALA A 52 6.44 33.97 14.30
CA ALA A 52 5.41 34.80 13.68
C ALA A 52 5.16 34.45 12.20
N ARG A 53 6.22 34.14 11.44
CA ARG A 53 6.16 33.82 10.00
C ARG A 53 6.46 32.33 9.80
N LYS A 54 5.38 31.55 9.76
CA LYS A 54 5.45 30.08 9.60
C LYS A 54 6.07 29.64 8.26
N GLU A 55 6.18 30.53 7.28
CA GLU A 55 6.72 30.28 5.93
C GLU A 55 8.15 29.74 5.91
N TYR A 56 8.98 30.04 6.91
CA TYR A 56 10.35 29.52 7.00
C TYR A 56 10.46 28.15 7.67
N ARG A 57 9.39 27.67 8.32
CA ARG A 57 9.40 26.37 9.01
C ARG A 57 9.48 25.20 8.02
N PRO A 58 8.72 25.18 6.91
CA PRO A 58 8.88 24.17 5.85
C PRO A 58 10.33 24.09 5.35
N SER A 59 10.96 25.22 5.01
CA SER A 59 12.35 25.27 4.56
C SER A 59 13.35 24.68 5.55
N ILE A 60 13.15 24.88 6.87
CA ILE A 60 13.98 24.22 7.90
C ILE A 60 13.72 22.71 7.94
N VAL A 61 12.46 22.30 7.80
CA VAL A 61 12.07 20.88 7.75
C VAL A 61 12.69 20.20 6.52
N ASP A 62 12.67 20.86 5.36
CA ASP A 62 13.26 20.36 4.11
C ASP A 62 14.79 20.27 4.21
N ALA A 63 15.44 21.26 4.85
CA ALA A 63 16.87 21.20 5.13
C ALA A 63 17.24 20.02 6.06
N PHE A 64 16.42 19.75 7.07
CA PHE A 64 16.60 18.56 7.93
C PHE A 64 16.38 17.25 7.16
N TYR A 65 15.43 17.23 6.23
CA TYR A 65 15.17 16.08 5.37
C TYR A 65 16.36 15.76 4.48
N GLU A 66 16.90 16.74 3.75
CA GLU A 66 18.04 16.52 2.87
C GLU A 66 19.30 16.12 3.65
N LEU A 67 19.52 16.68 4.85
CA LEU A 67 20.57 16.25 5.76
C LEU A 67 20.43 14.76 6.14
N LEU A 68 19.23 14.34 6.55
CA LEU A 68 18.97 12.95 6.93
C LEU A 68 19.11 11.99 5.73
N LYS A 69 18.59 12.39 4.56
CA LYS A 69 18.69 11.65 3.30
C LYS A 69 20.13 11.39 2.88
N LYS A 70 21.01 12.41 2.97
CA LYS A 70 22.43 12.35 2.60
C LYS A 70 23.31 11.65 3.64
N THR A 71 22.84 11.51 4.87
CA THR A 71 23.54 10.78 5.93
C THR A 71 23.64 9.28 5.58
N ARG A 72 24.86 8.78 5.37
CA ARG A 72 25.09 7.37 4.99
C ARG A 72 25.12 6.40 6.18
N ASN A 73 25.65 6.85 7.32
CA ASN A 73 25.84 6.03 8.53
C ASN A 73 25.04 6.63 9.69
N ASN A 74 24.47 5.79 10.55
CA ASN A 74 23.78 6.21 11.77
C ASN A 74 22.56 7.13 11.55
N LYS A 75 21.79 6.95 10.45
CA LYS A 75 20.56 7.72 10.17
C LYS A 75 19.61 7.79 11.35
N GLU A 76 19.42 6.69 12.07
CA GLU A 76 18.56 6.65 13.27
C GLU A 76 19.04 7.64 14.36
N TYR A 77 20.35 7.72 14.60
CA TYR A 77 20.91 8.69 15.55
C TYR A 77 20.80 10.13 15.03
N THR A 78 21.05 10.35 13.74
CA THR A 78 20.87 11.66 13.11
C THR A 78 19.42 12.13 13.26
N GLN A 79 18.45 11.27 12.97
CA GLN A 79 17.04 11.55 13.16
C GLN A 79 16.72 11.85 14.63
N LYS A 80 17.17 11.02 15.58
CA LYS A 80 16.97 11.26 17.02
C LYS A 80 17.50 12.63 17.45
N ARG A 81 18.67 13.04 16.93
CA ARG A 81 19.28 14.35 17.22
C ARG A 81 18.45 15.51 16.65
N ILE A 82 17.96 15.38 15.41
CA ILE A 82 17.09 16.38 14.78
C ILE A 82 15.77 16.51 15.54
N VAL A 83 15.11 15.38 15.85
CA VAL A 83 13.86 15.35 16.62
C VAL A 83 14.07 15.97 18.00
N SER A 84 15.15 15.62 18.70
CA SER A 84 15.45 16.18 20.02
C SER A 84 15.67 17.70 19.98
N PHE A 85 16.31 18.21 18.92
CA PHE A 85 16.47 19.65 18.73
C PHE A 85 15.15 20.34 18.40
N SER A 86 14.32 19.75 17.54
CA SER A 86 12.98 20.27 17.24
C SER A 86 12.08 20.34 18.48
N GLU A 87 12.09 19.29 19.31
CA GLU A 87 11.39 19.32 20.60
C GLU A 87 11.89 20.43 21.52
N TYR A 88 13.20 20.71 21.51
CA TYR A 88 13.76 21.84 22.26
C TYR A 88 13.23 23.18 21.74
N LEU A 89 13.18 23.37 20.42
CA LEU A 89 12.59 24.56 19.80
C LEU A 89 11.12 24.73 20.18
N GLN A 90 10.35 23.64 20.17
CA GLN A 90 8.93 23.64 20.54
C GLN A 90 8.74 23.97 22.03
N LYS A 91 9.45 23.26 22.92
CA LYS A 91 9.30 23.42 24.37
C LYS A 91 9.69 24.83 24.84
N LYS A 92 10.82 25.34 24.33
CA LYS A 92 11.41 26.59 24.80
C LYS A 92 10.94 27.82 24.04
N TYR A 93 10.86 27.73 22.72
CA TYR A 93 10.52 28.88 21.87
C TYR A 93 9.13 28.76 21.24
N LYS A 94 8.34 27.71 21.53
CA LYS A 94 7.02 27.51 20.92
C LYS A 94 7.07 27.49 19.38
N ILE A 95 8.20 27.07 18.82
CA ILE A 95 8.39 26.85 17.39
C ILE A 95 8.17 25.36 17.12
N GLU A 96 7.06 25.04 16.48
CA GLU A 96 6.73 23.67 16.09
C GLU A 96 7.10 23.43 14.62
N LEU A 97 7.92 22.41 14.40
CA LEU A 97 8.32 21.93 13.07
C LEU A 97 7.60 20.61 12.79
N GLU A 98 6.90 20.52 11.66
CA GLU A 98 6.13 19.33 11.26
C GLU A 98 7.04 18.20 10.72
N LEU A 99 7.90 17.65 11.58
CA LEU A 99 8.85 16.60 11.21
C LEU A 99 8.20 15.22 11.01
N GLY A 100 7.03 14.98 11.62
CA GLY A 100 6.36 13.67 11.62
C GLY A 100 6.12 13.13 10.21
N LYS A 101 5.47 13.92 9.34
CA LYS A 101 5.14 13.54 7.96
C LYS A 101 6.38 13.24 7.10
N VAL A 102 7.51 13.87 7.43
CA VAL A 102 8.74 13.81 6.65
C VAL A 102 9.60 12.61 7.07
N PHE A 103 9.60 12.27 8.36
CA PHE A 103 10.37 11.13 8.86
C PHE A 103 9.60 9.82 8.93
N GLU A 104 8.26 9.84 8.91
CA GLU A 104 7.41 8.64 8.96
C GLU A 104 7.80 7.58 7.90
N ARG A 105 8.22 8.00 6.71
CA ARG A 105 8.62 7.09 5.62
C ARG A 105 10.07 6.60 5.72
N GLU A 106 10.95 7.40 6.32
CA GLU A 106 12.35 7.02 6.54
C GLU A 106 12.52 6.06 7.73
N THR A 107 11.55 6.02 8.63
CA THR A 107 11.54 5.14 9.81
C THR A 107 10.91 3.78 9.61
N LEU A 108 10.32 3.51 8.43
CA LEU A 108 9.67 2.23 8.19
C LEU A 108 10.68 1.10 8.42
N ASN A 109 10.38 0.27 9.41
CA ASN A 109 11.16 -0.93 9.60
C ASN A 109 11.02 -1.84 8.36
N PRO A 110 11.91 -2.82 8.15
CA PRO A 110 11.86 -3.66 6.94
C PRO A 110 10.48 -4.28 6.67
N TYR A 111 9.75 -4.65 7.72
CA TYR A 111 8.42 -5.24 7.60
C TYR A 111 7.36 -4.23 7.17
N GLU A 112 7.29 -3.06 7.82
CA GLU A 112 6.37 -1.98 7.43
C GLU A 112 6.65 -1.51 6.00
N ARG A 113 7.93 -1.44 5.63
CA ARG A 113 8.34 -1.06 4.28
C ARG A 113 7.91 -2.09 3.23
N LEU A 114 7.92 -3.39 3.52
CA LEU A 114 7.35 -4.40 2.62
C LEU A 114 5.85 -4.20 2.40
N VAL A 115 5.10 -3.91 3.48
CA VAL A 115 3.66 -3.63 3.39
C VAL A 115 3.40 -2.35 2.59
N ASP A 116 4.18 -1.30 2.83
CA ASP A 116 4.05 -0.04 2.11
C ASP A 116 4.46 -0.18 0.64
N LEU A 117 5.53 -0.93 0.35
CA LEU A 117 5.96 -1.27 -1.02
C LEU A 117 4.82 -1.89 -1.81
N LEU A 118 4.10 -2.87 -1.27
CA LEU A 118 2.95 -3.47 -1.96
C LEU A 118 1.91 -2.43 -2.39
N LYS A 119 1.61 -1.45 -1.54
CA LYS A 119 0.67 -0.36 -1.87
C LYS A 119 1.24 0.56 -2.94
N THR A 120 2.52 0.90 -2.81
CA THR A 120 3.22 1.82 -3.71
C THR A 120 3.37 1.25 -5.12
N LEU A 121 3.63 -0.06 -5.22
CA LEU A 121 3.77 -0.78 -6.49
C LEU A 121 2.46 -0.90 -7.28
N ASN A 122 1.30 -0.54 -6.71
CA ASN A 122 0.03 -0.50 -7.47
C ASN A 122 0.05 0.50 -8.62
N LYS A 123 0.94 1.50 -8.60
CA LYS A 123 1.08 2.52 -9.66
C LYS A 123 2.15 2.19 -10.70
N GLY A 124 2.91 1.11 -10.50
CA GLY A 124 4.14 0.88 -11.24
C GLY A 124 5.23 1.88 -10.83
N MET A 125 6.37 1.40 -10.34
CA MET A 125 7.51 2.28 -10.05
C MET A 125 8.83 1.67 -10.48
N THR A 126 9.72 2.53 -10.96
CA THR A 126 11.12 2.19 -11.18
C THR A 126 11.87 2.12 -9.86
N LYS A 127 13.01 1.46 -9.89
CA LYS A 127 13.89 1.38 -8.73
C LYS A 127 14.41 2.75 -8.26
N SER A 128 14.65 3.69 -9.17
CA SER A 128 15.12 5.03 -8.80
C SER A 128 14.03 5.76 -8.03
N GLU A 129 12.80 5.73 -8.54
CA GLU A 129 11.64 6.34 -7.89
C GLU A 129 11.40 5.75 -6.50
N LEU A 130 11.56 4.43 -6.34
CA LEU A 130 11.44 3.78 -5.03
C LEU A 130 12.58 4.17 -4.07
N MET A 131 13.82 4.29 -4.55
CA MET A 131 14.94 4.76 -3.71
C MET A 131 14.70 6.18 -3.20
N ASP A 132 14.19 7.05 -4.07
CA ASP A 132 13.84 8.42 -3.71
C ASP A 132 12.62 8.47 -2.79
N HIS A 133 11.62 7.61 -3.01
CA HIS A 133 10.40 7.54 -2.21
C HIS A 133 10.65 7.11 -0.76
N TYR A 134 11.54 6.14 -0.55
CA TYR A 134 11.85 5.58 0.78
C TYR A 134 13.11 6.16 1.41
N SER A 135 13.85 7.03 0.69
CA SER A 135 15.16 7.56 1.12
C SER A 135 16.15 6.48 1.58
N ILE A 136 16.09 5.29 0.97
CA ILE A 136 16.96 4.16 1.29
C ILE A 136 18.01 3.92 0.20
N SER A 137 19.12 3.32 0.61
CA SER A 137 20.14 2.88 -0.33
C SER A 137 19.65 1.70 -1.18
N ARG A 138 20.36 1.44 -2.27
CA ARG A 138 20.03 0.40 -3.25
C ARG A 138 19.89 -1.01 -2.64
N LYS A 139 20.75 -1.37 -1.68
CA LYS A 139 20.84 -2.74 -1.14
C LYS A 139 19.60 -3.16 -0.33
N PRO A 140 19.13 -2.39 0.68
CA PRO A 140 17.88 -2.68 1.38
C PRO A 140 16.69 -2.78 0.42
N LEU A 141 16.56 -1.84 -0.52
CA LEU A 141 15.48 -1.87 -1.50
C LEU A 141 15.52 -3.12 -2.38
N GLU A 142 16.71 -3.50 -2.88
CA GLU A 142 16.89 -4.75 -3.64
C GLU A 142 16.47 -5.96 -2.80
N SER A 143 16.85 -6.00 -1.53
CA SER A 143 16.47 -7.09 -0.63
C SER A 143 14.96 -7.16 -0.42
N ASP A 144 14.28 -6.02 -0.29
CA ASP A 144 12.82 -5.98 -0.07
C ASP A 144 12.07 -6.38 -1.33
N ILE A 145 12.47 -5.84 -2.49
CA ILE A 145 11.89 -6.20 -3.79
C ILE A 145 12.10 -7.69 -4.06
N ASN A 146 13.31 -8.21 -3.84
CA ASN A 146 13.59 -9.63 -4.05
C ASN A 146 12.76 -10.52 -3.13
N GLN A 147 12.51 -10.13 -1.88
CA GLN A 147 11.60 -10.85 -0.98
C GLN A 147 10.18 -10.91 -1.54
N LEU A 148 9.66 -9.79 -2.05
CA LEU A 148 8.32 -9.76 -2.64
C LEU A 148 8.25 -10.56 -3.95
N VAL A 149 9.29 -10.51 -4.78
CA VAL A 149 9.36 -11.22 -6.06
C VAL A 149 9.51 -12.73 -5.88
N MET A 150 10.41 -13.16 -4.98
CA MET A 150 10.60 -14.59 -4.69
C MET A 150 9.38 -15.18 -3.95
N GLY A 151 8.71 -14.35 -3.15
CA GLY A 151 7.63 -14.73 -2.27
C GLY A 151 8.07 -14.64 -0.81
N THR A 152 7.25 -14.00 0.02
CA THR A 152 7.49 -13.85 1.46
C THR A 152 6.19 -14.01 2.24
N LYS A 153 6.26 -14.00 3.58
CA LYS A 153 5.08 -14.03 4.45
C LYS A 153 4.87 -12.70 5.15
N ILE A 154 3.67 -12.15 5.02
CA ILE A 154 3.23 -10.94 5.72
C ILE A 154 2.01 -11.32 6.56
N LEU A 155 2.12 -11.22 7.90
CA LEU A 155 1.07 -11.64 8.85
C LEU A 155 0.61 -13.09 8.61
N GLY A 156 1.57 -13.97 8.28
CA GLY A 156 1.31 -15.38 7.98
C GLY A 156 0.73 -15.66 6.60
N GLN A 157 0.40 -14.63 5.81
CA GLN A 157 -0.09 -14.78 4.43
C GLN A 157 1.06 -14.75 3.43
N GLU A 158 1.05 -15.70 2.49
CA GLU A 158 2.03 -15.70 1.39
C GLU A 158 1.76 -14.55 0.42
N VAL A 159 2.78 -13.73 0.18
CA VAL A 159 2.71 -12.59 -0.74
C VAL A 159 3.81 -12.74 -1.77
N LYS A 160 3.41 -12.70 -3.04
CA LYS A 160 4.34 -12.76 -4.17
C LYS A 160 3.90 -11.80 -5.26
N ILE A 161 4.72 -10.79 -5.51
CA ILE A 161 4.52 -9.89 -6.66
C ILE A 161 5.13 -10.50 -7.91
N ARG A 162 4.78 -9.95 -9.06
CA ARG A 162 5.36 -10.36 -10.33
C ARG A 162 6.78 -9.87 -10.50
N ASP A 163 7.49 -10.57 -11.38
CA ASP A 163 8.75 -10.10 -11.93
C ASP A 163 8.57 -8.83 -12.77
N ILE A 164 9.70 -8.16 -12.98
CA ILE A 164 9.92 -6.92 -13.72
C ILE A 164 9.03 -6.79 -14.97
N GLN A 165 8.24 -5.71 -15.04
CA GLN A 165 7.59 -5.29 -16.27
C GLN A 165 8.51 -4.33 -17.04
N LYS A 166 8.53 -4.45 -18.37
CA LYS A 166 9.24 -3.54 -19.27
C LYS A 166 8.23 -2.61 -19.93
N GLU A 167 7.98 -1.48 -19.31
CA GLU A 167 7.23 -0.40 -19.96
C GLU A 167 8.21 0.59 -20.58
N GLN A 168 8.09 0.84 -21.88
CA GLN A 168 8.83 1.91 -22.58
C GLN A 168 10.35 1.92 -22.30
N ASN A 169 11.01 0.75 -22.33
CA ASN A 169 12.43 0.53 -22.01
C ASN A 169 12.84 0.79 -20.54
N LYS A 170 11.91 0.97 -19.61
CA LYS A 170 12.19 1.05 -18.17
C LYS A 170 11.72 -0.20 -17.45
N ILE A 171 12.52 -0.63 -16.47
CA ILE A 171 12.19 -1.72 -15.56
C ILE A 171 11.31 -1.15 -14.45
N THR A 172 10.04 -1.52 -14.45
CA THR A 172 9.07 -1.16 -13.41
C THR A 172 8.67 -2.41 -12.62
N TYR A 173 8.38 -2.19 -11.34
CA TYR A 173 7.76 -3.18 -10.47
C TYR A 173 6.30 -2.79 -10.31
N GLN A 174 5.39 -3.73 -10.51
CA GLN A 174 3.96 -3.52 -10.35
C GLN A 174 3.33 -4.67 -9.58
N SER A 175 2.33 -4.35 -8.76
CA SER A 175 1.53 -5.34 -8.06
C SER A 175 0.06 -4.94 -8.11
N THR A 176 -0.83 -5.92 -8.16
CA THR A 176 -2.26 -5.73 -7.90
C THR A 176 -2.63 -6.13 -6.47
N ILE A 177 -1.66 -6.63 -5.70
CA ILE A 177 -1.87 -7.12 -4.35
C ILE A 177 -1.95 -5.93 -3.40
N HIS A 178 -3.11 -5.78 -2.75
CA HIS A 178 -3.30 -4.75 -1.74
C HIS A 178 -3.33 -5.36 -0.33
N PRO A 179 -2.41 -4.98 0.57
CA PRO A 179 -2.43 -5.46 1.94
C PRO A 179 -3.52 -4.73 2.73
N ILE A 180 -4.47 -5.50 3.28
CA ILE A 180 -5.53 -5.00 4.16
C ILE A 180 -5.29 -5.57 5.56
N PHE A 181 -5.16 -4.68 6.55
CA PHE A 181 -5.09 -5.04 7.97
C PHE A 181 -6.28 -4.44 8.71
N LEU A 182 -7.12 -5.30 9.26
CA LEU A 182 -8.33 -4.91 9.98
C LEU A 182 -8.29 -5.56 11.38
N PRO A 183 -7.92 -4.81 12.43
CA PRO A 183 -8.04 -5.30 13.79
C PRO A 183 -9.51 -5.31 14.19
N LEU A 184 -10.17 -6.45 14.01
CA LEU A 184 -11.59 -6.64 14.27
C LEU A 184 -11.83 -7.40 15.57
N ASN A 185 -12.89 -7.06 16.29
CA ASN A 185 -13.36 -7.85 17.42
C ASN A 185 -14.11 -9.11 16.93
N MET A 186 -14.37 -10.06 17.83
CA MET A 186 -14.99 -11.35 17.47
C MET A 186 -16.35 -11.24 16.79
N THR A 187 -17.15 -10.23 17.14
CA THR A 187 -18.47 -10.00 16.54
C THR A 187 -18.34 -9.47 15.12
N GLU A 188 -17.40 -8.55 14.88
CA GLU A 188 -17.10 -8.02 13.55
C GLU A 188 -16.55 -9.12 12.62
N VAL A 189 -15.62 -9.94 13.12
CA VAL A 189 -15.10 -11.11 12.39
C VAL A 189 -16.23 -12.06 12.03
N TYR A 190 -17.12 -12.36 12.97
CA TYR A 190 -18.27 -13.23 12.73
C TYR A 190 -19.17 -12.68 11.61
N TYR A 191 -19.61 -11.42 11.70
CA TYR A 191 -20.50 -10.84 10.69
C TYR A 191 -19.83 -10.71 9.32
N LEU A 192 -18.55 -10.37 9.26
CA LEU A 192 -17.80 -10.29 8.01
C LEU A 192 -17.76 -11.66 7.30
N ILE A 193 -17.30 -12.70 7.99
CA ILE A 193 -17.16 -14.04 7.41
C ILE A 193 -18.52 -14.62 7.04
N MET A 194 -19.51 -14.49 7.92
CA MET A 194 -20.86 -15.05 7.70
C MET A 194 -21.60 -14.30 6.58
N GLY A 195 -21.43 -12.98 6.48
CA GLY A 195 -21.96 -12.19 5.37
C GLY A 195 -21.39 -12.63 4.03
N LEU A 196 -20.06 -12.79 3.95
CA LEU A 196 -19.39 -13.31 2.75
C LEU A 196 -19.86 -14.72 2.39
N LYS A 197 -19.99 -15.63 3.36
CA LYS A 197 -20.54 -16.98 3.15
C LYS A 197 -22.01 -16.98 2.74
N SER A 198 -22.78 -15.99 3.17
CA SER A 198 -24.17 -15.83 2.71
C SER A 198 -24.21 -15.40 1.24
N LEU A 199 -23.34 -14.46 0.85
CA LEU A 199 -23.22 -14.01 -0.54
C LEU A 199 -22.69 -15.12 -1.46
N SER A 200 -21.84 -16.01 -0.96
CA SER A 200 -21.32 -17.14 -1.74
C SER A 200 -22.36 -18.22 -2.04
N LYS A 201 -23.47 -18.26 -1.30
CA LYS A 201 -24.58 -19.21 -1.55
C LYS A 201 -25.49 -18.81 -2.72
N ASP A 202 -25.50 -17.54 -3.13
CA ASP A 202 -26.32 -17.11 -4.28
C ASP A 202 -25.66 -17.54 -5.59
N GLN A 203 -26.18 -18.60 -6.21
CA GLN A 203 -25.66 -19.14 -7.47
C GLN A 203 -25.81 -18.18 -8.65
N ARG A 204 -26.69 -17.18 -8.56
CA ARG A 204 -26.84 -16.12 -9.57
C ARG A 204 -25.74 -15.07 -9.46
N ASN A 205 -25.04 -15.04 -8.32
CA ASN A 205 -23.95 -14.11 -8.12
C ASN A 205 -22.67 -14.65 -8.79
N ILE A 206 -22.20 -13.97 -9.83
CA ILE A 206 -20.98 -14.36 -10.54
C ILE A 206 -19.74 -14.29 -9.63
N ALA A 207 -19.75 -13.43 -8.61
CA ALA A 207 -18.71 -13.30 -7.59
C ALA A 207 -18.86 -14.26 -6.40
N SER A 208 -19.83 -15.17 -6.42
CA SER A 208 -20.07 -16.16 -5.34
C SER A 208 -18.80 -16.88 -4.88
N LYS A 209 -18.00 -17.38 -5.83
CA LYS A 209 -16.73 -18.05 -5.53
C LYS A 209 -15.71 -17.11 -4.88
N THR A 210 -15.63 -15.86 -5.35
CA THR A 210 -14.72 -14.85 -4.78
C THR A 210 -15.08 -14.54 -3.33
N TYR A 211 -16.38 -14.45 -3.01
CA TYR A 211 -16.82 -14.29 -1.62
C TYR A 211 -16.48 -15.49 -0.75
N ASP A 212 -16.63 -16.71 -1.28
CA ASP A 212 -16.25 -17.93 -0.54
C ASP A 212 -14.75 -17.99 -0.27
N ASP A 213 -13.94 -17.76 -1.31
CA ASP A 213 -12.48 -17.72 -1.21
C ASP A 213 -12.03 -16.65 -0.20
N LEU A 214 -12.63 -15.45 -0.23
CA LEU A 214 -12.31 -14.39 0.72
C LEU A 214 -12.70 -14.77 2.16
N ALA A 215 -13.89 -15.34 2.38
CA ALA A 215 -14.31 -15.81 3.69
C ALA A 215 -13.35 -16.88 4.25
N ASN A 216 -12.93 -17.82 3.41
CA ASN A 216 -11.98 -18.87 3.78
C ASN A 216 -10.59 -18.31 4.09
N LYS A 217 -10.10 -17.35 3.30
CA LYS A 217 -8.84 -16.64 3.56
C LYS A 217 -8.82 -15.94 4.92
N ILE A 218 -9.92 -15.28 5.30
CA ILE A 218 -10.04 -14.64 6.60
C ILE A 218 -10.09 -15.71 7.70
N TYR A 219 -10.89 -16.77 7.51
CA TYR A 219 -11.03 -17.86 8.47
C TYR A 219 -9.69 -18.56 8.80
N CYS A 220 -8.85 -18.81 7.78
CA CYS A 220 -7.53 -19.42 7.97
C CYS A 220 -6.56 -18.57 8.82
N GLN A 221 -6.80 -17.26 8.93
CA GLN A 221 -5.97 -16.34 9.72
C GLN A 221 -6.40 -16.25 11.20
N LEU A 222 -7.54 -16.83 11.55
CA LEU A 222 -8.07 -16.76 12.91
C LEU A 222 -7.26 -17.62 13.89
N SER A 223 -7.43 -17.37 15.19
CA SER A 223 -6.97 -18.28 16.22
C SER A 223 -7.90 -19.49 16.35
N ASP A 224 -7.42 -20.57 16.96
CA ASP A 224 -8.28 -21.74 17.26
C ASP A 224 -9.50 -21.36 18.10
N TYR A 225 -9.33 -20.45 19.05
CA TYR A 225 -10.44 -19.93 19.85
C TYR A 225 -11.52 -19.28 18.98
N ALA A 226 -11.12 -18.39 18.07
CA ALA A 226 -12.02 -17.68 17.18
C ALA A 226 -12.73 -18.65 16.21
N ARG A 227 -11.98 -19.59 15.60
CA ARG A 227 -12.53 -20.64 14.73
C ARG A 227 -13.60 -21.47 15.46
N ASN A 228 -13.29 -21.97 16.66
CA ASN A 228 -14.22 -22.77 17.44
C ASN A 228 -15.56 -22.06 17.69
N LYS A 229 -15.54 -20.74 17.95
CA LYS A 229 -16.76 -19.95 18.15
C LYS A 229 -17.58 -19.82 16.86
N ILE A 230 -16.91 -19.60 15.73
CA ILE A 230 -17.55 -19.44 14.43
C ILE A 230 -18.12 -20.78 13.94
N ASP A 231 -17.36 -21.87 14.07
CA ASP A 231 -17.75 -23.22 13.63
C ASP A 231 -19.03 -23.71 14.29
N MET A 232 -19.21 -23.41 15.59
CA MET A 232 -20.44 -23.75 16.31
C MET A 232 -21.67 -23.19 15.58
N LYS A 233 -21.63 -21.92 15.20
CA LYS A 233 -22.73 -21.27 14.47
C LYS A 233 -22.74 -21.59 12.97
N GLY A 234 -21.58 -21.79 12.37
CA GLY A 234 -21.46 -22.22 10.98
C GLY A 234 -22.14 -23.56 10.73
N ARG A 235 -21.97 -24.53 11.64
CA ARG A 235 -22.65 -25.83 11.59
C ARG A 235 -24.17 -25.72 11.68
N GLU A 236 -24.69 -24.87 12.57
CA GLU A 236 -26.14 -24.61 12.66
C GLU A 236 -26.71 -24.07 11.34
N LEU A 237 -25.91 -23.31 10.59
CA LEU A 237 -26.31 -22.65 9.34
C LEU A 237 -25.89 -23.42 8.06
N GLY A 238 -25.40 -24.65 8.22
CA GLY A 238 -24.92 -25.49 7.12
C GLY A 238 -23.79 -24.85 6.31
N ILE A 239 -22.92 -24.08 6.96
CA ILE A 239 -21.75 -23.45 6.34
C ILE A 239 -20.52 -24.30 6.61
N ARG A 240 -19.78 -24.60 5.54
CA ARG A 240 -18.49 -25.27 5.61
C ARG A 240 -17.36 -24.24 5.59
N PHE A 241 -16.45 -24.39 6.55
CA PHE A 241 -15.15 -23.74 6.57
C PHE A 241 -14.05 -24.77 6.23
N PRO A 242 -12.89 -24.33 5.75
CA PRO A 242 -11.79 -25.24 5.42
C PRO A 242 -11.24 -25.94 6.66
N TYR A 243 -10.83 -27.19 6.51
CA TYR A 243 -10.03 -27.90 7.50
C TYR A 243 -8.57 -27.42 7.45
N VAL A 244 -7.80 -27.72 8.50
CA VAL A 244 -6.41 -27.24 8.65
C VAL A 244 -5.50 -27.67 7.50
N ASP A 245 -5.70 -28.89 6.99
CA ASP A 245 -5.00 -29.42 5.81
C ASP A 245 -5.37 -28.72 4.50
N GLU A 246 -6.49 -28.00 4.46
CA GLU A 246 -6.92 -27.19 3.32
C GLU A 246 -6.37 -25.74 3.38
N PHE A 247 -5.73 -25.33 4.49
CA PHE A 247 -5.35 -23.92 4.71
C PHE A 247 -4.40 -23.38 3.63
N ASP A 248 -3.46 -24.19 3.16
CA ASP A 248 -2.50 -23.78 2.13
C ASP A 248 -3.18 -23.41 0.80
N THR A 249 -4.39 -23.92 0.53
CA THR A 249 -5.19 -23.53 -0.65
C THR A 249 -5.64 -22.07 -0.61
N TYR A 250 -5.82 -21.55 0.61
CA TYR A 250 -6.27 -20.19 0.87
C TYR A 250 -5.12 -19.30 1.37
N ASN A 251 -3.97 -19.87 1.70
CA ASN A 251 -2.81 -19.12 2.12
C ASN A 251 -2.13 -18.50 0.90
N GLY A 252 -2.46 -17.24 0.61
CA GLY A 252 -1.72 -16.50 -0.38
C GLY A 252 -2.48 -15.44 -1.15
N SER A 253 -1.73 -14.41 -1.53
CA SER A 253 -2.15 -13.45 -2.55
C SER A 253 -2.26 -14.13 -3.92
N LYS A 254 -3.29 -13.77 -4.67
CA LYS A 254 -3.41 -14.11 -6.09
C LYS A 254 -3.34 -12.81 -6.85
N ASP A 255 -2.44 -12.74 -7.80
CA ASP A 255 -2.34 -11.61 -8.70
C ASP A 255 -3.55 -11.59 -9.66
N GLU A 256 -4.09 -10.40 -9.91
CA GLU A 256 -5.38 -10.21 -10.58
C GLU A 256 -5.39 -10.74 -12.04
N GLU A 257 -4.37 -10.47 -12.85
CA GLU A 257 -4.36 -11.02 -14.23
C GLU A 257 -4.20 -12.54 -14.25
N LYS A 258 -3.51 -13.15 -13.28
CA LYS A 258 -3.54 -14.62 -13.16
C LYS A 258 -4.95 -15.12 -12.84
N MET A 259 -5.73 -14.41 -12.02
CA MET A 259 -7.12 -14.80 -11.76
C MET A 259 -7.96 -14.74 -13.03
N ILE A 260 -7.71 -13.73 -13.86
CA ILE A 260 -8.51 -13.46 -15.05
C ILE A 260 -8.25 -14.47 -16.17
N ILE A 261 -6.98 -14.79 -16.46
CA ILE A 261 -6.58 -15.67 -17.58
C ILE A 261 -7.27 -17.04 -17.48
N ASP A 262 -7.42 -17.57 -16.27
CA ASP A 262 -7.89 -18.94 -16.08
C ASP A 262 -9.42 -19.08 -16.08
N LYS A 263 -10.18 -17.98 -15.96
CA LYS A 263 -11.63 -18.04 -15.65
C LYS A 263 -12.44 -16.91 -16.27
N LYS A 264 -13.33 -17.26 -17.21
CA LYS A 264 -14.30 -16.36 -17.85
C LYS A 264 -15.08 -15.48 -16.86
N ARG A 265 -15.49 -16.04 -15.72
CA ARG A 265 -16.22 -15.31 -14.68
C ARG A 265 -15.38 -14.20 -14.04
N ASP A 266 -14.12 -14.49 -13.76
CA ASP A 266 -13.19 -13.55 -13.15
C ASP A 266 -12.83 -12.44 -14.17
N ALA A 267 -12.73 -12.77 -15.46
CA ALA A 267 -12.60 -11.79 -16.54
C ALA A 267 -13.79 -10.83 -16.64
N ILE A 268 -15.02 -11.33 -16.61
CA ILE A 268 -16.23 -10.49 -16.63
C ILE A 268 -16.24 -9.54 -15.42
N LEU A 269 -15.91 -10.04 -14.23
CA LEU A 269 -15.82 -9.23 -13.02
C LEU A 269 -14.74 -8.16 -13.11
N TYR A 270 -13.58 -8.48 -13.65
CA TYR A 270 -12.52 -7.51 -13.91
C TYR A 270 -12.99 -6.41 -14.87
N LEU A 271 -13.55 -6.79 -16.02
CA LEU A 271 -14.00 -5.85 -17.04
C LEU A 271 -15.08 -4.91 -16.51
N TRP A 272 -16.02 -5.43 -15.73
CA TRP A 272 -17.03 -4.63 -15.04
C TRP A 272 -16.39 -3.66 -14.02
N LYS A 273 -15.47 -4.14 -13.18
CA LYS A 273 -14.77 -3.33 -12.16
C LYS A 273 -13.92 -2.23 -12.81
N ALA A 274 -13.13 -2.59 -13.83
CA ALA A 274 -12.14 -1.73 -14.45
C ALA A 274 -12.73 -0.79 -15.51
N GLY A 275 -13.94 -1.10 -16.02
CA GLY A 275 -14.57 -0.30 -17.08
C GLY A 275 -13.79 -0.35 -18.39
N VAL A 276 -13.12 -1.48 -18.67
CA VAL A 276 -12.25 -1.66 -19.83
C VAL A 276 -13.07 -2.10 -21.03
N LYS A 277 -12.72 -1.56 -22.20
CA LYS A 277 -13.33 -1.91 -23.48
C LYS A 277 -12.90 -3.32 -23.89
N CYS A 278 -13.83 -4.14 -24.34
CA CYS A 278 -13.56 -5.53 -24.71
C CYS A 278 -14.30 -5.97 -25.98
N THR A 279 -13.85 -7.09 -26.54
CA THR A 279 -14.54 -7.83 -27.60
C THR A 279 -14.94 -9.21 -27.10
N ILE A 280 -16.22 -9.55 -27.21
CA ILE A 280 -16.78 -10.83 -26.76
C ILE A 280 -17.04 -11.70 -27.98
N HIS A 281 -16.50 -12.92 -27.97
CA HIS A 281 -16.77 -13.93 -28.99
C HIS A 281 -17.77 -14.93 -28.40
N MET A 282 -18.91 -15.08 -29.05
CA MET A 282 -19.98 -15.97 -28.61
C MET A 282 -19.80 -17.37 -29.23
N ASN A 283 -20.28 -18.37 -28.49
CA ASN A 283 -20.41 -19.77 -28.87
C ASN A 283 -21.89 -20.09 -29.10
N ASN A 284 -22.57 -19.23 -29.85
CA ASN A 284 -23.93 -19.44 -30.35
C ASN A 284 -23.89 -19.93 -31.80
N ASP A 285 -25.05 -20.29 -32.35
CA ASP A 285 -25.15 -20.84 -33.72
C ASP A 285 -24.51 -19.93 -34.78
N ASP A 286 -24.56 -18.61 -34.57
CA ASP A 286 -24.03 -17.59 -35.48
C ASP A 286 -22.57 -17.19 -35.23
N MET A 287 -21.91 -17.75 -34.19
CA MET A 287 -20.55 -17.39 -33.77
C MET A 287 -20.32 -15.88 -33.68
N GLU A 288 -21.29 -15.19 -33.09
CA GLU A 288 -21.37 -13.74 -33.08
C GLU A 288 -20.18 -13.09 -32.36
N ILE A 289 -19.73 -11.94 -32.87
CA ILE A 289 -18.66 -11.16 -32.26
C ILE A 289 -19.18 -9.78 -31.87
N ILE A 290 -19.23 -9.50 -30.58
CA ILE A 290 -19.63 -8.19 -30.04
C ILE A 290 -18.36 -7.37 -29.80
N LYS A 291 -18.08 -6.43 -30.69
CA LYS A 291 -16.87 -5.59 -30.65
C LYS A 291 -17.08 -4.34 -29.83
N ASP A 292 -15.96 -3.79 -29.34
CA ASP A 292 -15.89 -2.42 -28.83
C ASP A 292 -16.89 -2.11 -27.71
N CYS A 293 -17.13 -3.08 -26.84
CA CYS A 293 -18.21 -3.03 -25.85
C CYS A 293 -17.68 -2.98 -24.41
N TYR A 294 -18.59 -2.75 -23.46
CA TYR A 294 -18.32 -2.71 -22.03
C TYR A 294 -19.25 -3.67 -21.27
N ILE A 295 -18.76 -4.20 -20.14
CA ILE A 295 -19.54 -5.09 -19.28
C ILE A 295 -20.25 -4.29 -18.18
N ASP A 296 -21.52 -4.58 -17.96
CA ASP A 296 -22.31 -4.10 -16.82
C ASP A 296 -22.89 -5.28 -16.03
N TYR A 297 -22.76 -5.27 -14.72
CA TYR A 297 -23.27 -6.33 -13.86
C TYR A 297 -24.35 -5.79 -12.90
N ASP A 298 -25.56 -6.35 -13.02
CA ASP A 298 -26.67 -6.10 -12.12
C ASP A 298 -26.57 -7.05 -10.91
N ILE A 299 -25.92 -6.58 -9.84
CA ILE A 299 -25.67 -7.36 -8.63
C ILE A 299 -26.97 -7.90 -8.02
N ALA A 300 -28.05 -7.13 -8.07
CA ALA A 300 -29.32 -7.50 -7.44
C ALA A 300 -30.01 -8.66 -8.17
N LYS A 301 -29.88 -8.71 -9.50
CA LYS A 301 -30.50 -9.74 -10.34
C LYS A 301 -29.55 -10.88 -10.69
N GLY A 302 -28.24 -10.66 -10.58
CA GLY A 302 -27.22 -11.57 -11.09
C GLY A 302 -27.07 -11.53 -12.61
N ASP A 303 -27.62 -10.49 -13.26
CA ASP A 303 -27.66 -10.39 -14.71
C ASP A 303 -26.46 -9.61 -15.24
N ILE A 304 -25.88 -10.08 -16.34
CA ILE A 304 -24.76 -9.43 -17.02
C ILE A 304 -25.27 -8.83 -18.31
N PHE A 305 -24.82 -7.62 -18.61
CA PHE A 305 -25.21 -6.87 -19.79
C PHE A 305 -23.99 -6.34 -20.52
N VAL A 306 -24.18 -6.14 -21.81
CA VAL A 306 -23.24 -5.42 -22.67
C VAL A 306 -23.73 -3.99 -22.88
N LYS A 307 -22.80 -3.03 -22.81
CA LYS A 307 -23.01 -1.61 -23.12
C LYS A 307 -22.15 -1.18 -24.32
N ASP A 308 -22.63 -0.16 -25.05
CA ASP A 308 -21.95 0.42 -26.23
C ASP A 308 -20.86 1.43 -25.83
N SER A 309 -21.00 2.00 -24.65
CA SER A 309 -20.08 2.95 -24.05
C SER A 309 -20.10 2.76 -22.53
N LEU A 310 -19.06 3.26 -21.85
CA LEU A 310 -18.91 3.09 -20.41
C LEU A 310 -20.12 3.61 -19.60
N TYR A 311 -20.70 4.72 -20.05
CA TYR A 311 -21.90 5.35 -19.47
C TYR A 311 -23.16 5.13 -20.31
N GLY A 312 -23.10 4.19 -21.26
CA GLY A 312 -24.14 3.89 -22.22
C GLY A 312 -25.27 3.04 -21.67
N THR A 313 -26.21 2.72 -22.54
CA THR A 313 -27.37 1.89 -22.21
C THR A 313 -27.05 0.41 -22.34
N ARG A 314 -27.76 -0.42 -21.58
CA ARG A 314 -27.68 -1.89 -21.71
C ARG A 314 -28.27 -2.27 -23.07
N ILE A 315 -27.42 -2.76 -23.97
CA ILE A 315 -27.82 -3.18 -25.31
C ILE A 315 -28.39 -4.59 -25.28
N ARG A 316 -27.73 -5.48 -24.52
CA ARG A 316 -28.01 -6.91 -24.55
C ARG A 316 -27.68 -7.56 -23.21
N LYS A 317 -28.50 -8.53 -22.81
CA LYS A 317 -28.17 -9.45 -21.71
C LYS A 317 -27.23 -10.55 -22.21
N LEU A 318 -26.18 -10.82 -21.45
CA LEU A 318 -25.15 -11.80 -21.77
C LEU A 318 -25.37 -13.09 -20.96
N ASP A 319 -25.39 -14.24 -21.63
CA ASP A 319 -25.22 -15.55 -21.00
C ASP A 319 -23.74 -15.95 -21.01
N ILE A 320 -23.15 -16.13 -19.83
CA ILE A 320 -21.73 -16.50 -19.68
C ILE A 320 -21.44 -17.86 -20.34
N ASN A 321 -22.41 -18.77 -20.35
CA ASN A 321 -22.21 -20.11 -20.92
C ASN A 321 -22.06 -20.06 -22.45
N GLU A 322 -22.63 -19.04 -23.08
CA GLU A 322 -22.47 -18.76 -24.51
C GLU A 322 -21.21 -17.96 -24.80
N VAL A 323 -20.42 -17.52 -23.82
CA VAL A 323 -19.17 -16.80 -24.09
C VAL A 323 -18.06 -17.79 -24.42
N LEU A 324 -17.51 -17.73 -25.63
CA LEU A 324 -16.35 -18.54 -26.03
C LEU A 324 -15.06 -17.98 -25.42
N ARG A 325 -14.75 -16.72 -25.74
CA ARG A 325 -13.58 -15.98 -25.26
C ARG A 325 -13.89 -14.48 -25.17
N ILE A 326 -13.08 -13.75 -24.40
CA ILE A 326 -13.15 -12.30 -24.31
C ILE A 326 -11.75 -11.75 -24.55
N ASP A 327 -11.63 -10.85 -25.52
CA ASP A 327 -10.38 -10.15 -25.84
C ASP A 327 -10.45 -8.73 -25.26
N TYR A 328 -9.41 -8.31 -24.57
CA TYR A 328 -9.28 -6.98 -23.97
C TYR A 328 -7.81 -6.68 -23.68
N ASP A 329 -7.48 -5.40 -23.60
CA ASP A 329 -6.15 -4.96 -23.16
C ASP A 329 -6.14 -4.89 -21.64
N TYR A 330 -5.28 -5.70 -20.99
CA TYR A 330 -5.08 -5.62 -19.56
C TYR A 330 -4.28 -4.36 -19.22
N ILE A 331 -4.78 -3.57 -18.25
CA ILE A 331 -4.22 -2.29 -17.81
C ILE A 331 -3.59 -2.45 -16.43
#